data_AF-A0A378JHM7-F1
#
_entry.id   AF-A0A378JHM7-F1
#
_cell.length_a   1.000
_cell.length_b   1.000
_cell.length_c   1.000
_cell.angle_alpha   90.00
_cell.angle_beta   90.00
_cell.angle_gamma   90.00
#
_symmetry.space_group_name_H-M   'P 1'
#
loop_
_entity.id
_entity.type
_entity.pdbx_description
1 polymer ?
#
loop_
_entity_poly.entity_id
_entity_poly.type
_entity_poly.pdbx_seq_one_letter_code
_entity_poly.pdbx_strand_id
1 'polypeptide(L)'
;MDLYDADFYSIIRMLFFFMMIGLFIILEVFIPLHSLGKEGGQKRRLLNWGVGMLSAVIAIPLSTLSAALFCEQYNFGLFHYFTVPLWLGFILWFLINDLVYYSYHRLAHAHRFFWYFHKVHHSDKSLNTTTAIRFHPLEYLAVNFIKISAIFIFGPYFIIIFFCDVIQAVIMLWAHSNLKINKTVERYLSLFIVTPRYHVLHHLEDPNAKNFATVLTIWDRLTKGKVDPIFEEEKINNLKLGLGPDKCYDNLTSMLLLDRLIEAIKKTNFAHFKYSLLTITIMIGFWILALFYPSVTQGMLGINVWWSLLYLVLACHFTMIVVSIYLHRSETHRAVRFHLIIRHIFRFWLWLATGTNRSEWVAVHRAHHQAPDTDKDPHSPAIYGLKTLFTSGFELYHKAKSEQVVEKYGIISDNDYLEKHWYSKYSIIGPIILLVIEILLVGIWAIPLWTLQMILQIMFQASIINGLGHYLGYRNFETKDKSHNITSFGLLIAGEELHNNHHQYPASAKFSFYSNEVDIGWIYILLLKKLGLARIKLKPLAKANLEFKKYRLKEE
;
A
#
# COMPACT_ATOMS: atom_id res chain seq x y z
N MET A 1 17.52 30.20 2.57
CA MET A 1 17.23 29.35 1.40
C MET A 1 15.75 28.99 1.50
N ASP A 2 14.98 29.25 0.45
CA ASP A 2 13.56 28.88 0.42
C ASP A 2 13.34 27.53 -0.28
N LEU A 3 12.08 27.10 -0.45
CA LEU A 3 11.76 25.84 -1.13
C LEU A 3 12.14 25.86 -2.62
N TYR A 4 12.08 27.03 -3.28
CA TYR A 4 12.42 27.17 -4.70
C TYR A 4 13.92 26.99 -4.93
N ASP A 5 14.74 27.52 -4.03
CA ASP A 5 16.18 27.27 -4.03
C ASP A 5 16.47 25.76 -3.89
N ALA A 6 15.80 25.06 -2.98
CA ALA A 6 16.02 23.64 -2.74
C ALA A 6 15.68 22.76 -3.95
N ASP A 7 14.62 23.09 -4.69
CA ASP A 7 14.26 22.44 -5.94
C ASP A 7 15.32 22.67 -7.02
N PHE A 8 15.80 23.91 -7.15
CA PHE A 8 16.89 24.27 -8.07
C PHE A 8 18.17 23.47 -7.79
N TYR A 9 18.63 23.42 -6.54
CA TYR A 9 19.80 22.63 -6.16
C TYR A 9 19.57 21.13 -6.36
N SER A 10 18.37 20.62 -6.11
CA SER A 10 18.02 19.22 -6.37
C SER A 10 18.14 18.87 -7.86
N ILE A 11 17.67 19.76 -8.74
CA ILE A 11 17.80 19.61 -10.20
C ILE A 11 19.27 19.67 -10.61
N ILE A 12 20.05 20.64 -10.12
CA ILE A 12 21.50 20.73 -10.43
C ILE A 12 22.22 19.46 -10.02
N ARG A 13 21.98 18.96 -8.79
CA ARG A 13 22.59 17.73 -8.29
C ARG A 13 22.27 16.55 -9.20
N MET A 14 21.01 16.45 -9.62
CA MET A 14 20.55 15.41 -10.53
C MET A 14 21.23 15.50 -11.90
N LEU A 15 21.24 16.69 -12.53
CA LEU A 15 21.91 16.91 -13.82
C LEU A 15 23.41 16.59 -13.74
N PHE A 16 24.07 17.04 -12.68
CA PHE A 16 25.47 16.74 -12.44
C PHE A 16 25.72 15.23 -12.28
N PHE A 17 24.86 14.52 -11.55
CA PHE A 17 24.92 13.07 -11.43
C PHE A 17 24.81 12.37 -12.79
N PHE A 18 23.84 12.76 -13.62
CA PHE A 18 23.64 12.22 -14.98
C PHE A 18 24.81 12.55 -15.93
N MET A 19 25.38 13.75 -15.80
CA MET A 19 26.58 14.12 -16.53
C MET A 19 27.76 13.23 -16.12
N MET A 20 27.93 12.95 -14.83
CA MET A 20 29.06 12.19 -14.32
C MET A 20 29.00 10.71 -14.70
N ILE A 21 27.84 10.08 -14.57
CA ILE A 21 27.65 8.71 -15.05
C ILE A 21 27.84 8.61 -16.57
N GLY A 22 27.39 9.61 -17.35
CA GLY A 22 27.68 9.69 -18.78
C GLY A 22 29.18 9.75 -19.07
N LEU A 23 29.93 10.61 -18.36
CA LEU A 23 31.38 10.71 -18.48
C LEU A 23 32.05 9.37 -18.17
N PHE A 24 31.70 8.74 -17.06
CA PHE A 24 32.27 7.45 -16.66
C PHE A 24 31.99 6.35 -17.67
N ILE A 25 30.77 6.28 -18.23
CA ILE A 25 30.44 5.33 -19.30
C ILE A 25 31.32 5.58 -20.54
N ILE A 26 31.53 6.84 -20.93
CA ILE A 26 32.41 7.20 -22.05
C ILE A 26 33.85 6.73 -21.75
N LEU A 27 34.36 7.02 -20.55
CA LEU A 27 35.72 6.63 -20.15
C LEU A 27 35.89 5.09 -20.13
N GLU A 28 34.88 4.33 -19.72
CA GLU A 28 34.88 2.86 -19.71
C GLU A 28 35.02 2.25 -21.11
N VAL A 29 34.53 2.95 -22.14
CA VAL A 29 34.66 2.50 -23.54
C VAL A 29 36.12 2.63 -24.00
N PHE A 30 36.81 3.70 -23.60
CA PHE A 30 38.17 3.97 -24.05
C PHE A 30 39.25 3.30 -23.22
N ILE A 31 39.04 3.13 -21.91
CA ILE A 31 40.07 2.67 -20.97
C ILE A 31 39.54 1.60 -19.99
N PRO A 32 39.05 0.45 -20.48
CA PRO A 32 38.44 -0.57 -19.65
C PRO A 32 39.46 -1.31 -18.76
N LEU A 33 39.09 -1.59 -17.51
CA LEU A 33 39.89 -2.39 -16.57
C LEU A 33 39.86 -3.88 -16.90
N HIS A 34 38.70 -4.41 -17.28
CA HIS A 34 38.51 -5.79 -17.73
C HIS A 34 37.46 -5.88 -18.84
N SER A 35 37.42 -7.01 -19.55
CA SER A 35 36.37 -7.27 -20.54
C SER A 35 35.03 -7.49 -19.83
N LEU A 36 34.01 -6.70 -20.21
CA LEU A 36 32.65 -6.85 -19.68
C LEU A 36 31.90 -8.08 -20.26
N GLY A 37 32.51 -8.80 -21.22
CA GLY A 37 31.91 -9.94 -21.91
C GLY A 37 30.67 -9.59 -22.74
N LYS A 38 30.00 -10.61 -23.31
CA LYS A 38 28.72 -10.43 -24.03
C LYS A 38 27.56 -10.05 -23.09
N GLU A 39 27.70 -10.35 -21.79
CA GLU A 39 26.66 -10.12 -20.79
C GLU A 39 26.62 -8.67 -20.27
N GLY A 40 27.73 -7.92 -20.27
CA GLY A 40 27.84 -6.54 -19.80
C GLY A 40 27.34 -5.44 -20.75
N GLY A 41 26.52 -5.81 -21.74
CA GLY A 41 26.05 -4.93 -22.81
C GLY A 41 24.97 -3.92 -22.41
N GLN A 42 24.43 -3.25 -23.44
CA GLN A 42 23.41 -2.19 -23.31
C GLN A 42 22.19 -2.60 -22.47
N LYS A 43 21.77 -3.87 -22.55
CA LYS A 43 20.61 -4.39 -21.79
C LYS A 43 20.79 -4.28 -20.28
N ARG A 44 21.96 -4.63 -19.73
CA ARG A 44 22.22 -4.54 -18.28
C ARG A 44 22.23 -3.09 -17.81
N ARG A 45 22.88 -2.21 -18.57
CA ARG A 45 22.89 -0.76 -18.28
C ARG A 45 21.46 -0.21 -18.26
N LEU A 46 20.62 -0.59 -19.23
CA LEU A 46 19.21 -0.20 -19.27
C LEU A 46 18.42 -0.69 -18.05
N LEU A 47 18.67 -1.92 -17.59
CA LEU A 47 18.03 -2.46 -16.39
C LEU A 47 18.49 -1.76 -15.11
N ASN A 48 19.80 -1.49 -14.99
CA ASN A 48 20.37 -0.72 -13.89
C ASN A 48 19.79 0.69 -13.83
N TRP A 49 19.60 1.33 -15.00
CA TRP A 49 18.86 2.59 -15.12
C TRP A 49 17.42 2.48 -14.65
N GLY A 50 16.69 1.47 -15.13
CA GLY A 50 15.29 1.25 -14.78
C GLY A 50 15.08 1.09 -13.28
N VAL A 51 15.89 0.25 -12.61
CA VAL A 51 15.78 0.08 -11.16
C VAL A 51 16.27 1.31 -10.39
N GLY A 52 17.34 1.97 -10.85
CA GLY A 52 17.87 3.18 -10.21
C GLY A 52 16.89 4.36 -10.27
N MET A 53 16.26 4.60 -11.43
CA MET A 53 15.22 5.63 -11.58
C MET A 53 14.01 5.34 -10.72
N LEU A 54 13.56 4.08 -10.68
CA LEU A 54 12.45 3.68 -9.83
C LEU A 54 12.77 3.91 -8.34
N SER A 55 13.96 3.53 -7.89
CA SER A 55 14.45 3.78 -6.54
C SER A 55 14.49 5.28 -6.20
N ALA A 56 14.96 6.12 -7.13
CA ALA A 56 14.99 7.57 -6.94
C ALA A 56 13.59 8.19 -6.81
N VAL A 57 12.65 7.80 -7.68
CA VAL A 57 11.26 8.30 -7.65
C VAL A 57 10.55 7.88 -6.36
N ILE A 58 10.68 6.61 -5.97
CA ILE A 58 10.07 6.09 -4.74
C ILE A 58 10.62 6.80 -3.49
N ALA A 59 11.86 7.27 -3.53
CA ALA A 59 12.51 7.94 -2.41
C ALA A 59 12.27 9.45 -2.33
N ILE A 60 11.53 10.06 -3.27
CA ILE A 60 11.18 11.50 -3.23
C ILE A 60 10.61 11.92 -1.86
N PRO A 61 9.68 11.17 -1.22
CA PRO A 61 9.16 11.54 0.11
C PRO A 61 10.22 11.53 1.22
N LEU A 62 11.34 10.84 1.03
CA LEU A 62 12.48 10.75 1.94
C LEU A 62 13.68 11.52 1.38
N SER A 63 13.49 12.80 1.08
CA SER A 63 14.54 13.69 0.61
C SER A 63 15.50 14.12 1.73
N THR A 64 16.78 13.78 1.60
CA THR A 64 17.85 14.20 2.52
C THR A 64 18.05 15.71 2.53
N LEU A 65 17.93 16.36 1.37
CA LEU A 65 18.07 17.81 1.23
C LEU A 65 16.92 18.54 1.93
N SER A 66 15.69 18.04 1.80
CA SER A 66 14.53 18.62 2.46
C SER A 66 14.61 18.47 3.98
N ALA A 67 15.10 17.33 4.48
CA ALA A 67 15.36 17.13 5.90
C ALA A 67 16.42 18.10 6.45
N ALA A 68 17.48 18.36 5.69
CA ALA A 68 18.53 19.30 6.07
C ALA A 68 18.03 20.74 6.08
N LEU A 69 17.26 21.14 5.06
CA LEU A 69 16.63 22.46 5.00
C LEU A 69 15.69 22.68 6.18
N PHE A 70 14.91 21.66 6.56
CA PHE A 70 14.07 21.71 7.76
C PHE A 70 14.92 21.91 9.02
N CYS A 71 15.98 21.12 9.20
CA CYS A 71 16.86 21.27 10.37
C CYS A 71 17.48 22.67 10.43
N GLU A 72 17.91 23.21 9.30
CA GLU A 72 18.49 24.54 9.20
C GLU A 72 17.47 25.65 9.49
N GLN A 73 16.26 25.56 8.94
CA GLN A 73 15.19 26.55 9.15
C GLN A 73 14.75 26.62 10.61
N TYR A 74 14.71 25.47 11.31
CA TYR A 74 14.24 25.38 12.69
C TYR A 74 15.38 25.28 13.72
N ASN A 75 16.65 25.46 13.30
CA ASN A 75 17.85 25.33 14.13
C ASN A 75 17.89 24.01 14.93
N PHE A 76 17.54 22.91 14.29
CA PHE A 76 17.44 21.59 14.89
C PHE A 76 18.70 20.76 14.65
N GLY A 77 19.27 20.16 15.71
CA GLY A 77 20.42 19.25 15.64
C GLY A 77 21.73 19.84 16.19
N LEU A 78 22.69 18.96 16.46
CA LEU A 78 23.91 19.29 17.21
C LEU A 78 24.74 20.44 16.60
N PHE A 79 24.85 20.55 15.27
CA PHE A 79 25.65 21.59 14.63
C PHE A 79 25.05 22.98 14.84
N HIS A 80 23.72 23.08 14.94
CA HIS A 80 23.03 24.32 15.29
C HIS A 80 23.19 24.65 16.77
N TYR A 81 23.05 23.66 17.66
CA TYR A 81 23.21 23.87 19.11
C TYR A 81 24.61 24.34 19.50
N PHE A 82 25.64 23.79 18.86
CA PHE A 82 27.04 24.15 19.11
C PHE A 82 27.60 25.19 18.15
N THR A 83 26.79 25.71 17.22
CA THR A 83 27.20 26.69 16.20
C THR A 83 28.51 26.29 15.50
N VAL A 84 28.54 25.07 15.00
CA VAL A 84 29.73 24.47 14.38
C VAL A 84 30.07 25.25 13.09
N PRO A 85 31.32 25.73 12.91
CA PRO A 85 31.70 26.45 11.70
C PRO A 85 31.64 25.54 10.47
N LEU A 86 31.27 26.09 9.32
CA LEU A 86 30.97 25.33 8.09
C LEU A 86 32.05 24.32 7.69
N TRP A 87 33.34 24.68 7.80
CA TRP A 87 34.44 23.77 7.44
C TRP A 87 34.52 22.55 8.37
N LEU A 88 34.29 22.75 9.67
CA LEU A 88 34.29 21.67 10.66
C LEU A 88 33.03 20.82 10.50
N GLY A 89 31.88 21.47 10.30
CA GLY A 89 30.63 20.79 10.01
C GLY A 89 30.73 19.91 8.76
N PHE A 90 31.40 20.40 7.72
CA PHE A 90 31.67 19.63 6.50
C PHE A 90 32.50 18.37 6.81
N ILE A 91 33.62 18.51 7.51
CA ILE A 91 34.48 17.36 7.87
C ILE A 91 33.72 16.35 8.74
N LEU A 92 33.05 16.83 9.80
CA LEU A 92 32.30 15.98 10.71
C LEU A 92 31.17 15.25 9.98
N TRP A 93 30.36 15.98 9.20
CA TRP A 93 29.26 15.37 8.46
C TRP A 93 29.76 14.40 7.39
N PHE A 94 30.83 14.73 6.67
CA PHE A 94 31.40 13.83 5.66
C PHE A 94 31.79 12.48 6.29
N LEU A 95 32.44 12.51 7.47
CA LEU A 95 32.80 11.30 8.21
C LEU A 95 31.58 10.55 8.74
N ILE A 96 30.60 11.26 9.31
CA ILE A 96 29.34 10.67 9.82
C ILE A 96 28.57 10.01 8.68
N ASN A 97 28.41 10.70 7.56
CA ASN A 97 27.69 10.22 6.40
C ASN A 97 28.39 8.98 5.81
N ASP A 98 29.72 9.01 5.62
CA ASP A 98 30.43 7.81 5.15
C ASP A 98 30.33 6.64 6.15
N LEU A 99 30.36 6.90 7.46
CA LEU A 99 30.13 5.89 8.48
C LEU A 99 28.70 5.30 8.42
N VAL A 100 27.68 6.11 8.14
CA VAL A 100 26.30 5.63 7.96
C VAL A 100 26.22 4.66 6.79
N TYR A 101 26.79 5.01 5.64
CA TYR A 101 26.82 4.12 4.47
C TYR A 101 27.63 2.85 4.75
N TYR A 102 28.82 2.98 5.34
CA TYR A 102 29.64 1.83 5.73
C TYR A 102 28.89 0.87 6.66
N SER A 103 28.22 1.42 7.68
CA SER A 103 27.49 0.63 8.67
C SER A 103 26.29 -0.08 8.04
N TYR A 104 25.54 0.60 7.18
CA TYR A 104 24.46 -0.03 6.42
C TYR A 104 24.99 -1.13 5.51
N HIS A 105 26.06 -0.86 4.77
CA HIS A 105 26.62 -1.81 3.83
C HIS A 105 27.06 -3.09 4.55
N ARG A 106 27.73 -2.95 5.69
CA ARG A 106 28.09 -4.09 6.53
C ARG A 106 26.87 -4.82 7.11
N LEU A 107 25.84 -4.10 7.55
CA LEU A 107 24.57 -4.68 8.00
C LEU A 107 23.89 -5.48 6.89
N ALA A 108 23.94 -4.96 5.65
CA ALA A 108 23.38 -5.60 4.47
C ALA A 108 24.02 -6.96 4.19
N HIS A 109 25.32 -7.12 4.47
CA HIS A 109 26.02 -8.41 4.38
C HIS A 109 25.85 -9.29 5.62
N ALA A 110 25.69 -8.69 6.80
CA ALA A 110 25.61 -9.44 8.06
C ALA A 110 24.22 -10.05 8.32
N HIS A 111 23.14 -9.43 7.83
CA HIS A 111 21.78 -9.80 8.18
C HIS A 111 20.94 -10.25 6.98
N ARG A 112 20.31 -11.44 7.10
CA ARG A 112 19.58 -12.11 6.00
C ARG A 112 18.51 -11.24 5.34
N PHE A 113 17.80 -10.42 6.11
CA PHE A 113 16.76 -9.53 5.59
C PHE A 113 17.33 -8.43 4.69
N PHE A 114 18.41 -7.76 5.11
CA PHE A 114 19.01 -6.68 4.33
C PHE A 114 19.76 -7.25 3.13
N TRP A 115 20.43 -8.40 3.31
CA TRP A 115 21.03 -9.16 2.21
C TRP A 115 20.03 -9.53 1.13
N TYR A 116 18.78 -9.81 1.50
CA TYR A 116 17.74 -10.16 0.53
C TYR A 116 17.50 -9.06 -0.51
N PHE A 117 17.70 -7.79 -0.16
CA PHE A 117 17.62 -6.68 -1.10
C PHE A 117 18.99 -6.39 -1.73
N HIS A 118 20.04 -6.36 -0.91
CA HIS A 118 21.40 -6.04 -1.32
C HIS A 118 22.01 -7.03 -2.32
N LYS A 119 21.56 -8.29 -2.32
CA LYS A 119 21.97 -9.27 -3.34
C LYS A 119 21.63 -8.84 -4.77
N VAL A 120 20.64 -7.95 -4.98
CA VAL A 120 20.32 -7.41 -6.31
C VAL A 120 21.52 -6.59 -6.82
N HIS A 121 22.18 -5.83 -5.95
CA HIS A 121 23.41 -5.11 -6.26
C HIS A 121 24.55 -6.08 -6.63
N HIS A 122 24.80 -7.08 -5.79
CA HIS A 122 25.82 -8.11 -6.00
C HIS A 122 25.56 -9.09 -7.14
N SER A 123 24.36 -9.07 -7.72
CA SER A 123 24.03 -9.98 -8.84
C SER A 123 24.59 -9.54 -10.18
N ASP A 124 25.23 -8.37 -10.26
CA ASP A 124 25.81 -7.91 -11.51
C ASP A 124 27.09 -8.69 -11.84
N LYS A 125 27.06 -9.42 -12.95
CA LYS A 125 28.20 -10.24 -13.42
C LYS A 125 29.23 -9.43 -14.21
N SER A 126 28.92 -8.17 -14.51
CA SER A 126 29.74 -7.29 -15.35
C SER A 126 29.85 -5.92 -14.70
N LEU A 127 30.57 -5.85 -13.57
CA LEU A 127 30.68 -4.64 -12.75
C LEU A 127 31.15 -3.45 -13.59
N ASN A 128 30.33 -2.40 -13.60
CA ASN A 128 30.60 -1.16 -14.30
C ASN A 128 29.91 0.01 -13.59
N THR A 129 30.11 1.22 -14.09
CA THR A 129 29.60 2.46 -13.49
C THR A 129 28.09 2.43 -13.25
N THR A 130 27.29 1.74 -14.06
CA THR A 130 25.84 1.65 -13.83
C THR A 130 25.47 0.68 -12.71
N THR A 131 26.36 -0.23 -12.31
CA THR A 131 26.13 -1.10 -11.15
C THR A 131 26.00 -0.29 -9.86
N ALA A 132 26.63 0.89 -9.81
CA ALA A 132 26.48 1.86 -8.71
C ALA A 132 25.03 2.33 -8.48
N ILE A 133 24.13 2.21 -9.45
CA ILE A 133 22.70 2.54 -9.29
C ILE A 133 21.79 1.32 -9.22
N ARG A 134 22.37 0.11 -9.15
CA ARG A 134 21.66 -1.17 -9.13
C ARG A 134 21.23 -1.55 -7.70
N PHE A 135 20.43 -0.71 -7.07
CA PHE A 135 19.89 -0.96 -5.73
C PHE A 135 18.39 -1.22 -5.78
N HIS A 136 17.92 -2.15 -4.94
CA HIS A 136 16.51 -2.38 -4.77
C HIS A 136 15.84 -1.14 -4.12
N PRO A 137 14.63 -0.71 -4.53
CA PRO A 137 14.00 0.49 -3.97
C PRO A 137 13.86 0.49 -2.44
N LEU A 138 13.50 -0.65 -1.85
CA LEU A 138 13.42 -0.78 -0.39
C LEU A 138 14.77 -0.65 0.32
N GLU A 139 15.87 -1.05 -0.31
CA GLU A 139 17.22 -0.83 0.24
C GLU A 139 17.56 0.67 0.19
N TYR A 140 17.27 1.33 -0.93
CA TYR A 140 17.48 2.77 -1.07
C TYR A 140 16.66 3.58 -0.03
N LEU A 141 15.40 3.20 0.22
CA LEU A 141 14.58 3.78 1.29
C LEU A 141 15.17 3.54 2.68
N ALA A 142 15.67 2.33 2.96
CA ALA A 142 16.27 2.00 4.25
C ALA A 142 17.51 2.86 4.53
N VAL A 143 18.39 3.03 3.54
CA VAL A 143 19.58 3.88 3.66
C VAL A 143 19.17 5.35 3.89
N ASN A 144 18.23 5.87 3.09
CA ASN A 144 17.77 7.25 3.23
C ASN A 144 17.10 7.50 4.58
N PHE A 145 16.33 6.55 5.10
CA PHE A 145 15.72 6.67 6.43
C PHE A 145 16.78 6.79 7.53
N ILE A 146 17.82 5.95 7.52
CA ILE A 146 18.93 6.03 8.48
C ILE A 146 19.68 7.35 8.33
N LYS A 147 19.96 7.76 7.09
CA LYS A 147 20.65 9.02 6.80
C LYS A 147 19.84 10.23 7.27
N ILE A 148 18.53 10.28 7.00
CA ILE A 148 17.64 11.34 7.49
C ILE A 148 17.62 11.37 9.01
N SER A 149 17.56 10.20 9.66
CA SER A 149 17.64 10.13 11.12
C SER A 149 18.94 10.75 11.64
N ALA A 150 20.08 10.48 10.99
CA ALA A 150 21.34 11.14 11.31
C ALA A 150 21.31 12.65 11.02
N ILE A 151 20.67 13.10 9.94
CA ILE A 151 20.48 14.53 9.64
C ILE A 151 19.71 15.22 10.78
N PHE A 152 18.63 14.63 11.28
CA PHE A 152 17.88 15.19 12.41
C PHE A 152 18.70 15.21 13.71
N ILE A 153 19.55 14.21 13.95
CA ILE A 153 20.41 14.19 15.14
C ILE A 153 21.49 15.29 15.05
N PHE A 154 22.20 15.37 13.93
CA PHE A 154 23.37 16.24 13.81
C PHE A 154 23.06 17.64 13.28
N GLY A 155 21.98 17.82 12.53
CA GLY A 155 21.58 19.10 11.94
C GLY A 155 22.63 19.73 11.01
N PRO A 156 23.23 19.02 10.05
CA PRO A 156 24.16 19.63 9.11
C PRO A 156 23.44 20.66 8.22
N TYR A 157 24.09 21.79 7.96
CA TYR A 157 23.59 22.80 7.02
C TYR A 157 23.34 22.19 5.63
N PHE A 158 22.31 22.69 4.93
CA PHE A 158 21.90 22.23 3.61
C PHE A 158 23.09 22.12 2.64
N ILE A 159 23.95 23.14 2.62
CA ILE A 159 25.09 23.22 1.71
C ILE A 159 26.12 22.11 1.96
N ILE A 160 26.27 21.68 3.22
CA ILE A 160 27.17 20.58 3.60
C ILE A 160 26.63 19.26 3.05
N ILE A 161 25.32 18.99 3.21
CA ILE A 161 24.67 17.80 2.62
C ILE A 161 24.84 17.79 1.11
N PHE A 162 24.53 18.91 0.46
CA PHE A 162 24.60 19.03 -0.99
C PHE A 162 25.97 18.60 -1.53
N PHE A 163 27.06 19.18 -1.00
CA PHE A 163 28.40 18.85 -1.46
C PHE A 163 28.84 17.43 -1.05
N CYS A 164 28.53 16.99 0.16
CA CYS A 164 28.87 15.63 0.60
C CYS A 164 28.17 14.56 -0.25
N ASP A 165 26.89 14.76 -0.59
CA ASP A 165 26.12 13.87 -1.45
C ASP A 165 26.70 13.83 -2.87
N VAL A 166 27.08 14.98 -3.42
CA VAL A 166 27.73 15.06 -4.75
C VAL A 166 29.06 14.31 -4.75
N ILE A 167 29.94 14.56 -3.77
CA ILE A 167 31.25 13.91 -3.68
C ILE A 167 31.07 12.39 -3.52
N GLN A 168 30.18 11.97 -2.63
CA GLN A 168 29.93 10.56 -2.39
C GLN A 168 29.35 9.88 -3.63
N ALA A 169 28.42 10.52 -4.35
CA ALA A 169 27.87 9.97 -5.57
C ALA A 169 28.95 9.78 -6.65
N VAL A 170 29.85 10.75 -6.83
CA VAL A 170 30.98 10.63 -7.77
C VAL A 170 31.94 9.51 -7.37
N ILE A 171 32.29 9.40 -6.09
CA ILE A 171 33.18 8.33 -5.59
C ILE A 171 32.52 6.96 -5.73
N MET A 172 31.20 6.88 -5.53
CA MET A 172 30.44 5.65 -5.67
C MET A 172 30.39 5.21 -7.14
N LEU A 173 30.16 6.13 -8.08
CA LEU A 173 30.29 5.86 -9.53
C LEU A 173 31.71 5.40 -9.90
N TRP A 174 32.72 6.11 -9.39
CA TRP A 174 34.14 5.78 -9.58
C TRP A 174 34.48 4.38 -9.06
N ALA A 175 34.07 4.04 -7.84
CA ALA A 175 34.37 2.76 -7.19
C ALA A 175 33.83 1.56 -7.96
N HIS A 176 32.67 1.70 -8.61
CA HIS A 176 32.05 0.65 -9.42
C HIS A 176 32.49 0.70 -10.89
N SER A 177 33.20 1.75 -11.30
CA SER A 177 33.57 1.93 -12.70
C SER A 177 34.54 0.85 -13.17
N ASN A 178 34.41 0.45 -14.44
CA ASN A 178 35.35 -0.43 -15.11
C ASN A 178 36.54 0.35 -15.68
N LEU A 179 37.10 1.31 -14.93
CA LEU A 179 38.20 2.16 -15.42
C LEU A 179 39.58 1.61 -15.06
N LYS A 180 40.45 1.48 -16.06
CA LYS A 180 41.86 1.14 -15.85
C LYS A 180 42.66 2.39 -15.51
N ILE A 181 43.09 2.48 -14.25
CA ILE A 181 43.97 3.54 -13.78
C ILE A 181 45.41 3.01 -13.67
N ASN A 182 46.38 3.93 -13.68
CA ASN A 182 47.78 3.61 -13.40
C ASN A 182 47.91 2.88 -12.04
N LYS A 183 48.58 1.72 -12.05
CA LYS A 183 48.68 0.82 -10.88
C LYS A 183 49.35 1.48 -9.67
N THR A 184 50.38 2.29 -9.90
CA THR A 184 51.10 2.99 -8.84
C THR A 184 50.21 4.03 -8.19
N VAL A 185 49.50 4.82 -8.98
CA VAL A 185 48.56 5.83 -8.49
C VAL A 185 47.44 5.18 -7.69
N GLU A 186 46.81 4.13 -8.23
CA GLU A 186 45.72 3.44 -7.56
C GLU A 186 46.16 2.74 -6.26
N ARG A 187 47.40 2.23 -6.19
CA ARG A 187 47.95 1.67 -4.95
C ARG A 187 47.95 2.69 -3.83
N TYR A 188 48.42 3.91 -4.07
CA TYR A 188 48.40 4.97 -3.05
C TYR A 188 46.99 5.52 -2.80
N LEU A 189 46.16 5.69 -3.84
CA LEU A 189 44.79 6.17 -3.67
C LEU A 189 43.93 5.21 -2.83
N SER A 190 44.10 3.89 -3.03
CA SER A 190 43.40 2.87 -2.25
C SER A 190 43.72 2.91 -0.75
N LEU A 191 44.78 3.66 -0.37
CA LEU A 191 45.08 3.95 1.02
C LEU A 191 44.09 4.94 1.66
N PHE A 192 43.33 5.69 0.90
CA PHE A 192 42.44 6.72 1.46
C PHE A 192 41.01 6.55 0.96
N ILE A 193 40.84 6.30 -0.33
CA ILE A 193 39.54 6.21 -0.98
C ILE A 193 39.35 4.85 -1.64
N VAL A 194 38.10 4.45 -1.79
CA VAL A 194 37.75 3.23 -2.53
C VAL A 194 38.04 3.43 -4.03
N THR A 195 38.66 2.44 -4.67
CA THR A 195 39.03 2.44 -6.09
C THR A 195 38.40 1.27 -6.84
N PRO A 196 38.34 1.29 -8.18
CA PRO A 196 37.82 0.17 -8.98
C PRO A 196 38.38 -1.20 -8.58
N ARG A 197 39.72 -1.33 -8.47
CA ARG A 197 40.35 -2.60 -8.09
C ARG A 197 40.14 -2.97 -6.62
N TYR A 198 39.84 -1.99 -5.76
CA TYR A 198 39.53 -2.25 -4.35
C TYR A 198 38.11 -2.81 -4.21
N HIS A 199 37.14 -2.18 -4.88
CA HIS A 199 35.73 -2.51 -4.72
C HIS A 199 35.31 -3.73 -5.55
N VAL A 200 35.93 -4.00 -6.70
CA VAL A 200 35.61 -5.22 -7.48
C VAL A 200 35.80 -6.50 -6.67
N LEU A 201 36.74 -6.51 -5.72
CA LEU A 201 36.97 -7.66 -4.82
C LEU A 201 35.80 -7.91 -3.87
N HIS A 202 35.03 -6.87 -3.55
CA HIS A 202 33.81 -7.00 -2.74
C HIS A 202 32.69 -7.72 -3.50
N HIS A 203 32.66 -7.57 -4.83
CA HIS A 203 31.65 -8.16 -5.73
C HIS A 203 31.97 -9.57 -6.20
N LEU A 204 33.04 -10.18 -5.68
CA LEU A 204 33.35 -11.57 -5.99
C LEU A 204 32.25 -12.50 -5.49
N GLU A 205 32.11 -13.63 -6.17
CA GLU A 205 31.27 -14.75 -5.73
C GLU A 205 31.90 -15.45 -4.51
N ASP A 206 32.03 -14.73 -3.39
CA ASP A 206 32.62 -15.19 -2.13
C ASP A 206 31.54 -15.17 -1.02
N PRO A 207 31.30 -16.29 -0.30
CA PRO A 207 30.40 -16.29 0.85
C PRO A 207 30.86 -15.38 2.02
N ASN A 208 32.13 -14.97 2.06
CA ASN A 208 32.71 -14.10 3.07
C ASN A 208 33.11 -12.74 2.48
N ALA A 209 32.13 -11.89 2.20
CA ALA A 209 32.36 -10.55 1.68
C ALA A 209 33.36 -9.75 2.55
N LYS A 210 34.20 -8.96 1.89
CA LYS A 210 35.22 -8.07 2.48
C LYS A 210 35.18 -6.72 1.76
N ASN A 211 35.92 -5.72 2.24
CA ASN A 211 35.98 -4.39 1.62
C ASN A 211 34.60 -3.67 1.56
N PHE A 212 34.00 -3.40 2.72
CA PHE A 212 32.69 -2.76 2.83
C PHE A 212 32.73 -1.22 2.71
N ALA A 213 33.91 -0.61 2.68
CA ALA A 213 34.06 0.82 2.50
C ALA A 213 33.33 1.34 1.26
N THR A 214 32.65 2.48 1.42
CA THR A 214 31.92 3.17 0.35
C THR A 214 32.66 4.38 -0.19
N VAL A 215 33.29 5.17 0.70
CA VAL A 215 34.19 6.27 0.31
C VAL A 215 35.56 6.09 0.93
N LEU A 216 35.67 6.11 2.27
CA LEU A 216 36.96 6.04 2.95
C LEU A 216 37.33 4.60 3.32
N THR A 217 38.53 4.15 2.95
CA THR A 217 39.00 2.79 3.26
C THR A 217 39.44 2.59 4.71
N ILE A 218 39.39 3.65 5.54
CA ILE A 218 39.74 3.60 6.96
C ILE A 218 38.83 2.65 7.75
N TRP A 219 37.54 2.57 7.41
CA TRP A 219 36.57 1.75 8.14
C TRP A 219 36.87 0.25 8.04
N ASP A 220 37.30 -0.23 6.86
CA ASP A 220 37.72 -1.62 6.68
C ASP A 220 39.01 -1.95 7.43
N ARG A 221 39.91 -0.96 7.61
CA ARG A 221 41.14 -1.14 8.39
C ARG A 221 40.87 -1.26 9.87
N LEU A 222 40.03 -0.36 10.39
CA LEU A 222 39.63 -0.38 11.81
C LEU A 222 38.96 -1.69 12.19
N THR A 223 38.27 -2.34 11.25
CA THR A 223 37.47 -3.54 11.48
C THR A 223 38.14 -4.84 11.02
N LYS A 224 39.40 -4.78 10.56
CA LYS A 224 40.22 -5.92 10.07
C LYS A 224 39.57 -6.72 8.93
N GLY A 225 38.71 -6.09 8.12
CA GLY A 225 37.99 -6.68 7.00
C GLY A 225 38.56 -6.36 5.61
N LYS A 226 39.77 -5.77 5.55
CA LYS A 226 40.41 -5.29 4.32
C LYS A 226 41.13 -6.41 3.54
N VAL A 227 40.98 -6.38 2.22
CA VAL A 227 41.84 -7.06 1.24
C VAL A 227 42.43 -6.02 0.30
N ASP A 228 43.74 -6.10 0.05
CA ASP A 228 44.42 -5.19 -0.86
C ASP A 228 44.01 -5.40 -2.32
N PRO A 229 43.96 -4.33 -3.14
CA PRO A 229 43.60 -4.45 -4.55
C PRO A 229 44.55 -5.38 -5.32
N ILE A 230 44.00 -6.15 -6.26
CA ILE A 230 44.78 -6.98 -7.18
C ILE A 230 45.21 -6.11 -8.37
N PHE A 231 46.52 -6.09 -8.68
CA PHE A 231 47.08 -5.27 -9.76
C PHE A 231 47.57 -6.08 -10.98
N GLU A 232 47.59 -7.41 -10.88
CA GLU A 232 47.93 -8.34 -11.96
C GLU A 232 46.76 -8.46 -12.94
N GLU A 233 46.98 -8.19 -14.23
CA GLU A 233 45.91 -8.13 -15.23
C GLU A 233 45.27 -9.49 -15.50
N GLU A 234 46.07 -10.55 -15.49
CA GLU A 234 45.57 -11.92 -15.66
C GLU A 234 44.57 -12.31 -14.56
N LYS A 235 44.89 -11.98 -13.29
CA LYS A 235 43.99 -12.23 -12.16
C LYS A 235 42.71 -11.41 -12.24
N ILE A 236 42.80 -10.15 -12.68
CA ILE A 236 41.63 -9.27 -12.86
C ILE A 236 40.68 -9.80 -13.93
N ASN A 237 41.21 -10.27 -15.06
CA ASN A 237 40.38 -10.80 -16.17
C ASN A 237 39.69 -12.12 -15.83
N ASN A 238 40.16 -12.84 -14.80
CA ASN A 238 39.64 -14.12 -14.37
C ASN A 238 38.72 -14.03 -13.13
N LEU A 239 38.35 -12.83 -12.69
CA LEU A 239 37.44 -12.64 -11.56
C LEU A 239 36.04 -13.18 -11.88
N LYS A 240 35.47 -13.94 -10.94
CA LYS A 240 34.08 -14.39 -11.01
C LYS A 240 33.21 -13.46 -10.18
N LEU A 241 32.38 -12.69 -10.87
CA LEU A 241 31.46 -11.72 -10.30
C LEU A 241 30.03 -12.26 -10.33
N GLY A 242 29.18 -11.72 -9.45
CA GLY A 242 27.78 -12.11 -9.36
C GLY A 242 27.50 -13.12 -8.24
N LEU A 243 26.34 -13.78 -8.31
CA LEU A 243 25.87 -14.74 -7.31
C LEU A 243 25.83 -16.18 -7.83
N GLY A 244 26.62 -16.47 -8.86
CA GLY A 244 26.66 -17.75 -9.55
C GLY A 244 25.68 -17.88 -10.73
N PRO A 245 25.67 -19.04 -11.42
CA PRO A 245 24.89 -19.26 -12.63
C PRO A 245 23.36 -19.32 -12.40
N ASP A 246 22.92 -19.81 -11.24
CA ASP A 246 21.49 -20.09 -10.97
C ASP A 246 20.70 -18.88 -10.41
N LYS A 247 21.37 -17.76 -10.13
CA LYS A 247 20.77 -16.56 -9.51
C LYS A 247 20.84 -15.37 -10.46
N CYS A 248 20.07 -15.44 -11.54
CA CYS A 248 20.03 -14.40 -12.56
C CYS A 248 18.94 -13.35 -12.27
N TYR A 249 19.37 -12.11 -12.05
CA TYR A 249 18.52 -10.93 -11.87
C TYR A 249 18.58 -10.08 -13.14
N ASP A 250 18.07 -10.63 -14.25
CA ASP A 250 18.30 -10.11 -15.61
C ASP A 250 17.05 -9.43 -16.22
N ASN A 251 16.05 -9.16 -15.39
CA ASN A 251 14.86 -8.37 -15.74
C ASN A 251 14.33 -7.60 -14.51
N LEU A 252 13.49 -6.58 -14.74
CA LEU A 252 13.01 -5.70 -13.68
C LEU A 252 12.18 -6.44 -12.61
N THR A 253 11.35 -7.41 -12.98
CA THR A 253 10.53 -8.20 -12.03
C THR A 253 11.41 -8.96 -11.04
N SER A 254 12.45 -9.62 -11.54
CA SER A 254 13.42 -10.34 -10.72
C SER A 254 14.22 -9.39 -9.83
N MET A 255 14.64 -8.23 -10.36
CA MET A 255 15.36 -7.20 -9.59
C MET A 255 14.51 -6.61 -8.47
N LEU A 256 13.20 -6.50 -8.67
CA LEU A 256 12.22 -6.07 -7.66
C LEU A 256 11.76 -7.21 -6.74
N LEU A 257 12.32 -8.41 -6.92
CA LEU A 257 12.03 -9.59 -6.10
C LEU A 257 10.53 -9.96 -6.10
N LEU A 258 9.82 -9.62 -7.18
CA LEU A 258 8.36 -9.80 -7.29
C LEU A 258 7.95 -11.22 -7.68
N ASP A 259 8.86 -12.06 -8.17
CA ASP A 259 8.51 -13.39 -8.69
C ASP A 259 7.78 -14.25 -7.65
N ARG A 260 8.28 -14.28 -6.41
CA ARG A 260 7.64 -15.01 -5.30
C ARG A 260 6.31 -14.39 -4.87
N LEU A 261 6.20 -13.06 -4.89
CA LEU A 261 4.97 -12.37 -4.57
C LEU A 261 3.91 -12.68 -5.63
N ILE A 262 4.27 -12.61 -6.91
CA ILE A 262 3.40 -12.94 -8.04
C ILE A 262 2.96 -14.41 -7.95
N GLU A 263 3.85 -15.34 -7.62
CA GLU A 263 3.49 -16.75 -7.41
C GLU A 263 2.56 -16.96 -6.21
N ALA A 264 2.85 -16.32 -5.07
CA ALA A 264 2.00 -16.40 -3.88
C ALA A 264 0.60 -15.81 -4.15
N ILE A 265 0.54 -14.69 -4.86
CA ILE A 265 -0.70 -14.04 -5.28
C ILE A 265 -1.45 -14.92 -6.29
N LYS A 266 -0.78 -15.55 -7.26
CA LYS A 266 -1.43 -16.48 -8.19
C LYS A 266 -2.04 -17.70 -7.48
N LYS A 267 -1.45 -18.13 -6.36
CA LYS A 267 -2.00 -19.22 -5.53
C LYS A 267 -3.19 -18.79 -4.69
N THR A 268 -3.30 -17.51 -4.35
CA THR A 268 -4.53 -16.98 -3.75
C THR A 268 -5.57 -16.83 -4.86
N ASN A 269 -6.71 -17.52 -4.77
CA ASN A 269 -7.89 -17.29 -5.62
C ASN A 269 -8.55 -15.92 -5.33
N PHE A 270 -7.75 -14.88 -5.14
CA PHE A 270 -8.18 -13.55 -4.76
C PHE A 270 -8.67 -12.83 -6.02
N ALA A 271 -9.98 -12.85 -6.27
CA ALA A 271 -10.59 -12.26 -7.45
C ALA A 271 -10.32 -10.75 -7.55
N HIS A 272 -10.03 -10.11 -6.41
CA HIS A 272 -9.69 -8.69 -6.32
C HIS A 272 -8.32 -8.33 -6.93
N PHE A 273 -7.42 -9.29 -7.19
CA PHE A 273 -6.10 -8.99 -7.75
C PHE A 273 -6.16 -8.23 -9.08
N LYS A 274 -7.08 -8.61 -9.98
CA LYS A 274 -7.26 -7.92 -11.27
C LYS A 274 -7.69 -6.47 -11.08
N TYR A 275 -8.56 -6.22 -10.09
CA TYR A 275 -9.03 -4.88 -9.75
C TYR A 275 -7.94 -4.06 -9.06
N SER A 276 -7.16 -4.65 -8.14
CA SER A 276 -6.00 -3.99 -7.53
C SER A 276 -4.95 -3.60 -8.56
N LEU A 277 -4.67 -4.47 -9.54
CA LEU A 277 -3.74 -4.18 -10.62
C LEU A 277 -4.26 -3.05 -11.53
N LEU A 278 -5.55 -3.04 -11.83
CA LEU A 278 -6.19 -1.96 -12.57
C LEU A 278 -6.12 -0.63 -11.79
N THR A 279 -6.44 -0.64 -10.49
CA THR A 279 -6.31 0.53 -9.60
C THR A 279 -4.88 1.06 -9.60
N ILE A 280 -3.88 0.19 -9.41
CA ILE A 280 -2.46 0.57 -9.46
C ILE A 280 -2.09 1.15 -10.82
N THR A 281 -2.57 0.56 -11.92
CA THR A 281 -2.31 1.05 -13.28
C THR A 281 -2.92 2.44 -13.50
N ILE A 282 -4.15 2.67 -13.05
CA ILE A 282 -4.81 3.98 -13.09
C ILE A 282 -4.05 4.99 -12.23
N MET A 283 -3.63 4.60 -11.02
CA MET A 283 -2.79 5.45 -10.15
C MET A 283 -1.49 5.85 -10.85
N ILE A 284 -0.76 4.90 -11.43
CA ILE A 284 0.50 5.18 -12.14
C ILE A 284 0.26 6.11 -13.33
N GLY A 285 -0.75 5.83 -14.17
CA GLY A 285 -1.07 6.68 -15.32
C GLY A 285 -1.44 8.10 -14.92
N PHE A 286 -2.19 8.26 -13.83
CA PHE A 286 -2.59 9.56 -13.31
C PHE A 286 -1.42 10.30 -12.62
N TRP A 287 -0.52 9.60 -11.93
CA TRP A 287 0.72 10.19 -11.40
C TRP A 287 1.63 10.68 -12.53
N ILE A 288 1.72 9.95 -13.64
CA ILE A 288 2.44 10.41 -14.84
C ILE A 288 1.80 11.70 -15.36
N LEU A 289 0.46 11.77 -15.44
CA LEU A 289 -0.24 12.99 -15.84
C LEU A 289 0.01 14.15 -14.86
N ALA A 290 0.06 13.88 -13.56
CA ALA A 290 0.34 14.85 -12.51
C ALA A 290 1.75 15.45 -12.58
N LEU A 291 2.74 14.73 -13.14
CA LEU A 291 4.06 15.29 -13.42
C LEU A 291 3.99 16.44 -14.43
N PHE A 292 3.06 16.37 -15.39
CA PHE A 292 2.87 17.42 -16.39
C PHE A 292 1.83 18.46 -15.96
N TYR A 293 0.86 18.06 -15.13
CA TYR A 293 -0.23 18.93 -14.66
C TYR A 293 -0.45 18.76 -13.14
N PRO A 294 0.37 19.41 -12.29
CA PRO A 294 0.29 19.24 -10.84
C PRO A 294 -1.07 19.59 -10.23
N SER A 295 -1.83 20.49 -10.86
CA SER A 295 -3.19 20.87 -10.43
C SER A 295 -4.18 19.69 -10.40
N VAL A 296 -3.93 18.65 -11.20
CA VAL A 296 -4.74 17.44 -11.28
C VAL A 296 -4.64 16.61 -9.99
N THR A 297 -3.63 16.85 -9.13
CA THR A 297 -3.49 16.20 -7.83
C THR A 297 -4.50 16.68 -6.78
N GLN A 298 -5.01 17.90 -6.91
CA GLN A 298 -5.86 18.56 -5.90
C GLN A 298 -7.36 18.48 -6.21
N GLY A 299 -7.73 18.13 -7.45
CA GLY A 299 -9.11 18.14 -7.92
C GLY A 299 -9.72 19.55 -7.97
N MET A 300 -10.99 19.64 -8.37
CA MET A 300 -11.71 20.91 -8.48
C MET A 300 -12.03 21.57 -7.13
N LEU A 301 -12.15 20.77 -6.06
CA LEU A 301 -12.50 21.29 -4.74
C LEU A 301 -11.28 21.67 -3.89
N GLY A 302 -10.07 21.25 -4.29
CA GLY A 302 -8.85 21.54 -3.53
C GLY A 302 -8.87 21.03 -2.08
N ILE A 303 -9.63 19.96 -1.80
CA ILE A 303 -9.82 19.47 -0.43
C ILE A 303 -8.56 18.75 0.08
N ASN A 304 -8.25 18.95 1.36
CA ASN A 304 -7.17 18.23 2.02
C ASN A 304 -7.59 16.82 2.44
N VAL A 305 -6.62 16.02 2.90
CA VAL A 305 -6.80 14.62 3.31
C VAL A 305 -7.88 14.43 4.38
N TRP A 306 -8.07 15.37 5.31
CA TRP A 306 -9.04 15.25 6.38
C TRP A 306 -10.48 15.35 5.87
N TRP A 307 -10.72 16.25 4.93
CA TRP A 307 -12.01 16.36 4.26
C TRP A 307 -12.30 15.15 3.36
N SER A 308 -11.27 14.58 2.71
CA SER A 308 -11.39 13.31 1.99
C SER A 308 -11.76 12.17 2.95
N LEU A 309 -11.11 12.04 4.11
CA LEU A 309 -11.45 11.02 5.11
C LEU A 309 -12.86 11.21 5.66
N LEU A 310 -13.28 12.46 5.90
CA LEU A 310 -14.65 12.74 6.32
C LEU A 310 -15.66 12.31 5.24
N TYR A 311 -15.40 12.62 3.97
CA TYR A 311 -16.22 12.16 2.85
C TYR A 311 -16.34 10.62 2.85
N LEU A 312 -15.22 9.90 2.96
CA LEU A 312 -15.22 8.44 3.00
C LEU A 312 -16.12 7.90 4.12
N VAL A 313 -15.97 8.45 5.34
CA VAL A 313 -16.79 8.04 6.49
C VAL A 313 -18.28 8.29 6.22
N LEU A 314 -18.64 9.46 5.69
CA LEU A 314 -20.03 9.80 5.38
C LEU A 314 -20.60 8.95 4.24
N ALA A 315 -19.83 8.68 3.19
CA ALA A 315 -20.23 7.87 2.06
C ALA A 315 -20.43 6.40 2.45
N CYS A 316 -19.51 5.84 3.24
CA CYS A 316 -19.64 4.50 3.83
C CYS A 316 -20.86 4.42 4.75
N HIS A 317 -21.04 5.39 5.66
CA HIS A 317 -22.18 5.44 6.57
C HIS A 317 -23.51 5.51 5.83
N PHE A 318 -23.61 6.41 4.84
CA PHE A 318 -24.81 6.53 4.02
C PHE A 318 -25.11 5.24 3.26
N THR A 319 -24.08 4.60 2.70
CA THR A 319 -24.24 3.30 2.05
C THR A 319 -24.76 2.24 3.01
N MET A 320 -24.23 2.16 4.24
CA MET A 320 -24.70 1.20 5.24
C MET A 320 -26.13 1.47 5.69
N ILE A 321 -26.53 2.75 5.83
CA ILE A 321 -27.93 3.11 6.08
C ILE A 321 -28.81 2.59 4.95
N VAL A 322 -28.45 2.86 3.70
CA VAL A 322 -29.24 2.44 2.53
C VAL A 322 -29.32 0.91 2.46
N VAL A 323 -28.22 0.18 2.66
CA VAL A 323 -28.25 -1.29 2.73
C VAL A 323 -29.18 -1.76 3.84
N SER A 324 -29.03 -1.22 5.06
CA SER A 324 -29.83 -1.63 6.22
C SER A 324 -31.31 -1.32 6.06
N ILE A 325 -31.68 -0.04 5.94
CA ILE A 325 -33.10 0.33 6.01
C ILE A 325 -33.84 -0.02 4.70
N TYR A 326 -33.14 0.02 3.56
CA TYR A 326 -33.76 -0.21 2.25
C TYR A 326 -33.60 -1.63 1.73
N LEU A 327 -32.39 -2.13 1.46
CA LEU A 327 -32.24 -3.50 0.93
C LEU A 327 -32.69 -4.55 1.95
N HIS A 328 -32.27 -4.40 3.19
CA HIS A 328 -32.52 -5.39 4.22
C HIS A 328 -33.95 -5.25 4.80
N ARG A 329 -34.25 -4.16 5.51
CA ARG A 329 -35.54 -4.02 6.22
C ARG A 329 -36.74 -3.80 5.28
N SER A 330 -36.57 -3.10 4.15
CA SER A 330 -37.66 -2.80 3.20
C SER A 330 -37.80 -3.85 2.10
N GLU A 331 -36.75 -4.11 1.31
CA GLU A 331 -36.85 -5.02 0.15
C GLU A 331 -36.87 -6.49 0.57
N THR A 332 -36.02 -6.89 1.53
CA THR A 332 -35.91 -8.28 1.95
C THR A 332 -37.05 -8.67 2.89
N HIS A 333 -37.19 -7.97 4.02
CA HIS A 333 -38.13 -8.36 5.09
C HIS A 333 -39.47 -7.63 5.08
N ARG A 334 -39.66 -6.66 4.19
CA ARG A 334 -40.93 -5.92 4.00
C ARG A 334 -41.43 -5.22 5.29
N ALA A 335 -40.54 -4.88 6.22
CA ALA A 335 -40.89 -4.27 7.51
C ALA A 335 -41.32 -2.80 7.39
N VAL A 336 -40.75 -2.09 6.41
CA VAL A 336 -41.01 -0.68 6.13
C VAL A 336 -41.24 -0.47 4.62
N ARG A 337 -42.10 0.48 4.27
CA ARG A 337 -42.32 0.93 2.89
C ARG A 337 -41.98 2.41 2.81
N PHE A 338 -41.08 2.78 1.90
CA PHE A 338 -40.70 4.17 1.67
C PHE A 338 -41.51 4.83 0.54
N HIS A 339 -41.54 6.16 0.56
CA HIS A 339 -42.03 6.99 -0.53
C HIS A 339 -41.22 6.75 -1.82
N LEU A 340 -41.85 6.92 -2.99
CA LEU A 340 -41.25 6.60 -4.30
C LEU A 340 -39.92 7.34 -4.52
N ILE A 341 -39.86 8.63 -4.15
CA ILE A 341 -38.63 9.44 -4.26
C ILE A 341 -37.49 8.84 -3.44
N ILE A 342 -37.75 8.47 -2.19
CA ILE A 342 -36.73 7.88 -1.30
C ILE A 342 -36.27 6.53 -1.83
N ARG A 343 -37.19 5.70 -2.33
CA ARG A 343 -36.85 4.43 -2.96
C ARG A 343 -35.94 4.64 -4.17
N HIS A 344 -36.24 5.61 -5.02
CA HIS A 344 -35.40 5.90 -6.18
C HIS A 344 -34.00 6.40 -5.78
N ILE A 345 -33.90 7.33 -4.82
CA ILE A 345 -32.60 7.81 -4.29
C ILE A 345 -31.76 6.63 -3.79
N PHE A 346 -32.36 5.72 -3.02
CA PHE A 346 -31.68 4.55 -2.50
C PHE A 346 -31.24 3.58 -3.60
N ARG A 347 -32.10 3.31 -4.60
CA ARG A 347 -31.76 2.48 -5.76
C ARG A 347 -30.59 3.07 -6.55
N PHE A 348 -30.66 4.36 -6.86
CA PHE A 348 -29.62 5.07 -7.59
C PHE A 348 -28.31 5.07 -6.81
N TRP A 349 -28.35 5.36 -5.50
CA TRP A 349 -27.15 5.35 -4.66
C TRP A 349 -26.51 3.97 -4.61
N LEU A 350 -27.29 2.90 -4.42
CA LEU A 350 -26.74 1.54 -4.43
C LEU A 350 -26.08 1.21 -5.76
N TRP A 351 -26.72 1.55 -6.88
CA TRP A 351 -26.12 1.38 -8.20
C TRP A 351 -24.82 2.18 -8.35
N LEU A 352 -24.84 3.47 -8.01
CA LEU A 352 -23.69 4.38 -8.15
C LEU A 352 -22.52 4.01 -7.24
N ALA A 353 -22.79 3.76 -5.96
CA ALA A 353 -21.76 3.62 -4.92
C ALA A 353 -21.30 2.20 -4.66
N THR A 354 -22.03 1.19 -5.17
CA THR A 354 -21.73 -0.22 -4.87
C THR A 354 -21.83 -1.15 -6.09
N GLY A 355 -22.59 -0.76 -7.12
CA GLY A 355 -22.93 -1.65 -8.23
C GLY A 355 -23.79 -2.85 -7.82
N THR A 356 -24.45 -2.81 -6.65
CA THR A 356 -25.27 -3.92 -6.16
C THR A 356 -26.52 -4.11 -7.01
N ASN A 357 -26.69 -5.33 -7.54
CA ASN A 357 -27.97 -5.77 -8.09
C ASN A 357 -28.91 -6.12 -6.92
N ARG A 358 -30.03 -5.39 -6.80
CA ARG A 358 -30.96 -5.53 -5.68
C ARG A 358 -31.59 -6.92 -5.61
N SER A 359 -31.96 -7.50 -6.76
CA SER A 359 -32.61 -8.81 -6.84
C SER A 359 -31.67 -9.91 -6.36
N GLU A 360 -30.41 -9.86 -6.81
CA GLU A 360 -29.36 -10.80 -6.40
C GLU A 360 -29.11 -10.72 -4.89
N TRP A 361 -28.97 -9.50 -4.35
CA TRP A 361 -28.70 -9.30 -2.92
C TRP A 361 -29.84 -9.83 -2.05
N VAL A 362 -31.08 -9.47 -2.39
CA VAL A 362 -32.27 -9.93 -1.67
C VAL A 362 -32.41 -11.45 -1.74
N ALA A 363 -32.06 -12.07 -2.87
CA ALA A 363 -32.10 -13.51 -3.03
C ALA A 363 -31.10 -14.22 -2.11
N VAL A 364 -29.84 -13.77 -2.11
CA VAL A 364 -28.78 -14.34 -1.26
C VAL A 364 -29.10 -14.15 0.22
N HIS A 365 -29.58 -12.97 0.62
CA HIS A 365 -29.96 -12.68 2.00
C HIS A 365 -31.14 -13.54 2.49
N ARG A 366 -32.15 -13.73 1.63
CA ARG A 366 -33.27 -14.63 1.95
C ARG A 366 -32.82 -16.08 2.02
N ALA A 367 -31.96 -16.53 1.11
CA ALA A 367 -31.40 -17.88 1.15
C ALA A 367 -30.66 -18.16 2.47
N HIS A 368 -29.87 -17.19 2.95
CA HIS A 368 -29.24 -17.24 4.26
C HIS A 368 -30.26 -17.45 5.40
N HIS A 369 -31.33 -16.65 5.47
CA HIS A 369 -32.36 -16.84 6.49
C HIS A 369 -33.15 -18.16 6.39
N GLN A 370 -33.18 -18.82 5.23
CA GLN A 370 -33.89 -20.10 5.09
C GLN A 370 -33.15 -21.26 5.73
N ALA A 371 -31.82 -21.23 5.74
CA ALA A 371 -30.99 -22.30 6.27
C ALA A 371 -29.69 -21.75 6.88
N PRO A 372 -29.78 -20.84 7.87
CA PRO A 372 -28.62 -20.16 8.43
C PRO A 372 -27.67 -21.15 9.10
N ASP A 373 -26.37 -20.90 8.99
CA ASP A 373 -25.29 -21.71 9.57
C ASP A 373 -25.21 -23.17 9.08
N THR A 374 -25.92 -23.51 7.99
CA THR A 374 -25.84 -24.83 7.32
C THR A 374 -24.96 -24.79 6.08
N ASP A 375 -24.76 -25.95 5.45
CA ASP A 375 -24.10 -26.09 4.14
C ASP A 375 -24.82 -25.33 3.00
N LYS A 376 -26.11 -25.01 3.19
CA LYS A 376 -26.92 -24.22 2.25
C LYS A 376 -26.82 -22.72 2.49
N ASP A 377 -26.21 -22.29 3.59
CA ASP A 377 -25.98 -20.88 3.88
C ASP A 377 -24.85 -20.35 2.99
N PRO A 378 -25.10 -19.35 2.13
CA PRO A 378 -24.13 -18.83 1.19
C PRO A 378 -22.88 -18.20 1.83
N HIS A 379 -22.93 -17.87 3.12
CA HIS A 379 -21.84 -17.20 3.82
C HIS A 379 -21.74 -17.59 5.30
N SER A 380 -22.03 -18.85 5.63
CA SER A 380 -21.92 -19.34 7.01
C SER A 380 -20.45 -19.33 7.50
N PRO A 381 -20.13 -18.62 8.60
CA PRO A 381 -18.81 -18.71 9.22
C PRO A 381 -18.57 -20.08 9.86
N ALA A 382 -19.63 -20.83 10.20
CA ALA A 382 -19.49 -22.18 10.73
C ALA A 382 -19.00 -23.19 9.67
N ILE A 383 -19.32 -22.96 8.39
CA ILE A 383 -18.90 -23.80 7.27
C ILE A 383 -17.57 -23.33 6.68
N TYR A 384 -17.47 -22.04 6.34
CA TYR A 384 -16.31 -21.51 5.61
C TYR A 384 -15.20 -20.98 6.53
N GLY A 385 -15.51 -20.71 7.79
CA GLY A 385 -14.61 -20.05 8.73
C GLY A 385 -14.51 -18.53 8.51
N LEU A 386 -14.29 -17.79 9.59
CA LEU A 386 -14.15 -16.32 9.54
C LEU A 386 -13.06 -15.85 8.59
N LYS A 387 -11.89 -16.52 8.59
CA LYS A 387 -10.77 -16.14 7.73
C LYS A 387 -11.21 -16.07 6.26
N THR A 388 -11.95 -17.08 5.79
CA THR A 388 -12.45 -17.14 4.41
C THR A 388 -13.46 -16.04 4.12
N LEU A 389 -14.32 -15.67 5.06
CA LEU A 389 -15.27 -14.56 4.88
C LEU A 389 -14.57 -13.20 4.80
N PHE A 390 -13.45 -13.01 5.49
CA PHE A 390 -12.63 -11.80 5.42
C PHE A 390 -11.76 -11.75 4.16
N THR A 391 -11.31 -12.89 3.64
CA THR A 391 -10.42 -12.92 2.47
C THR A 391 -11.12 -13.19 1.15
N SER A 392 -12.32 -13.78 1.17
CA SER A 392 -13.00 -14.33 -0.01
C SER A 392 -14.53 -14.20 0.05
N GLY A 393 -15.05 -13.27 0.85
CA GLY A 393 -16.49 -13.06 1.02
C GLY A 393 -17.21 -12.65 -0.29
N PHE A 394 -16.53 -11.90 -1.16
CA PHE A 394 -17.07 -11.51 -2.46
C PHE A 394 -17.28 -12.71 -3.39
N GLU A 395 -16.31 -13.63 -3.44
CA GLU A 395 -16.37 -14.84 -4.27
C GLU A 395 -17.45 -15.80 -3.77
N LEU A 396 -17.62 -15.92 -2.45
CA LEU A 396 -18.70 -16.70 -1.85
C LEU A 396 -20.07 -16.11 -2.23
N TYR A 397 -20.23 -14.80 -2.10
CA TYR A 397 -21.45 -14.11 -2.54
C TYR A 397 -21.71 -14.28 -4.05
N HIS A 398 -20.67 -14.16 -4.88
CA HIS A 398 -20.80 -14.33 -6.32
C HIS A 398 -21.21 -15.76 -6.72
N LYS A 399 -20.73 -16.78 -6.01
CA LYS A 399 -21.17 -18.17 -6.20
C LYS A 399 -22.60 -18.40 -5.73
N ALA A 400 -23.02 -17.71 -4.66
CA ALA A 400 -24.35 -17.87 -4.07
C ALA A 400 -25.49 -17.35 -4.94
N LYS A 401 -25.25 -16.34 -5.77
CA LYS A 401 -26.27 -15.68 -6.58
C LYS A 401 -26.64 -16.42 -7.89
N SER A 402 -26.77 -17.75 -7.82
CA SER A 402 -27.18 -18.55 -8.99
C SER A 402 -28.56 -18.15 -9.49
N GLU A 403 -28.82 -18.35 -10.80
CA GLU A 403 -30.10 -17.99 -11.43
C GLU A 403 -31.30 -18.61 -10.70
N GLN A 404 -31.17 -19.87 -10.26
CA GLN A 404 -32.18 -20.58 -9.46
C GLN A 404 -32.48 -19.89 -8.12
N VAL A 405 -31.45 -19.43 -7.41
CA VAL A 405 -31.60 -18.72 -6.13
C VAL A 405 -32.28 -17.37 -6.36
N VAL A 406 -31.88 -16.64 -7.41
CA VAL A 406 -32.44 -15.33 -7.76
C VAL A 406 -33.89 -15.44 -8.21
N GLU A 407 -34.25 -16.43 -9.02
CA GLU A 407 -35.64 -16.66 -9.43
C GLU A 407 -36.54 -16.98 -8.23
N LYS A 408 -36.04 -17.82 -7.32
CA LYS A 408 -36.80 -18.26 -6.14
C LYS A 408 -36.96 -17.16 -5.08
N TYR A 409 -35.91 -16.41 -4.80
CA TYR A 409 -35.87 -15.50 -3.65
C TYR A 409 -35.70 -14.01 -4.00
N GLY A 410 -35.37 -13.66 -5.25
CA GLY A 410 -35.03 -12.29 -5.69
C GLY A 410 -36.20 -11.35 -5.94
N ILE A 411 -37.41 -11.65 -5.45
CA ILE A 411 -38.57 -10.79 -5.68
C ILE A 411 -38.40 -9.45 -4.92
N ILE A 412 -38.21 -8.38 -5.69
CA ILE A 412 -38.07 -7.00 -5.21
C ILE A 412 -39.23 -6.12 -5.68
N SER A 413 -39.37 -4.96 -5.04
CA SER A 413 -40.32 -3.94 -5.44
C SER A 413 -39.68 -2.89 -6.37
N ASP A 414 -40.50 -2.24 -7.21
CA ASP A 414 -40.04 -1.40 -8.34
C ASP A 414 -39.01 -2.13 -9.22
N ASN A 415 -39.29 -3.38 -9.60
CA ASN A 415 -38.52 -4.09 -10.63
C ASN A 415 -38.94 -3.61 -12.04
N ASP A 416 -38.83 -2.29 -12.24
CA ASP A 416 -39.28 -1.55 -13.41
C ASP A 416 -38.28 -1.63 -14.58
N TYR A 417 -38.57 -0.90 -15.67
CA TYR A 417 -37.71 -0.86 -16.85
C TYR A 417 -36.29 -0.42 -16.51
N LEU A 418 -36.16 0.62 -15.67
CA LEU A 418 -34.87 1.18 -15.26
C LEU A 418 -34.05 0.16 -14.47
N GLU A 419 -34.68 -0.58 -13.56
CA GLU A 419 -33.99 -1.64 -12.81
C GLU A 419 -33.44 -2.72 -13.73
N LYS A 420 -34.27 -3.22 -14.65
CA LYS A 420 -33.96 -4.37 -15.50
C LYS A 420 -32.94 -4.04 -16.58
N HIS A 421 -33.10 -2.90 -17.25
CA HIS A 421 -32.33 -2.56 -18.44
C HIS A 421 -31.14 -1.65 -18.16
N TRP A 422 -31.12 -0.99 -17.00
CA TRP A 422 -30.03 -0.09 -16.62
C TRP A 422 -29.29 -0.57 -15.37
N TYR A 423 -29.90 -0.46 -14.19
CA TYR A 423 -29.17 -0.71 -12.93
C TYR A 423 -28.62 -2.14 -12.81
N SER A 424 -29.41 -3.15 -13.20
CA SER A 424 -28.98 -4.55 -13.13
C SER A 424 -27.97 -4.89 -14.24
N LYS A 425 -28.24 -4.44 -15.47
CA LYS A 425 -27.42 -4.79 -16.65
C LYS A 425 -26.07 -4.08 -16.66
N TYR A 426 -26.04 -2.82 -16.23
CA TYR A 426 -24.86 -1.97 -16.21
C TYR A 426 -24.42 -1.64 -14.78
N SER A 427 -24.43 -2.65 -13.91
CA SER A 427 -24.11 -2.51 -12.49
C SER A 427 -22.70 -1.96 -12.24
N ILE A 428 -21.72 -2.34 -13.08
CA ILE A 428 -20.33 -1.87 -12.96
C ILE A 428 -20.14 -0.40 -13.36
N ILE A 429 -21.05 0.16 -14.16
CA ILE A 429 -20.91 1.53 -14.67
C ILE A 429 -21.10 2.54 -13.54
N GLY A 430 -21.97 2.26 -12.57
CA GLY A 430 -22.21 3.15 -11.43
C GLY A 430 -20.91 3.46 -10.65
N PRO A 431 -20.21 2.45 -10.11
CA PRO A 431 -18.97 2.67 -9.38
C PRO A 431 -17.86 3.34 -10.21
N ILE A 432 -17.81 3.07 -11.52
CA ILE A 432 -16.87 3.75 -12.44
C ILE A 432 -17.22 5.24 -12.56
N ILE A 433 -18.50 5.59 -12.74
CA ILE A 433 -18.95 6.98 -12.78
C ILE A 433 -18.60 7.68 -11.46
N LEU A 434 -18.83 7.02 -10.32
CA LEU A 434 -18.47 7.56 -9.02
C LEU A 434 -16.97 7.84 -8.92
N LEU A 435 -16.11 6.89 -9.33
CA LEU A 435 -14.67 7.10 -9.36
C LEU A 435 -14.27 8.32 -10.21
N VAL A 436 -14.86 8.47 -11.39
CA VAL A 436 -14.58 9.64 -12.26
C VAL A 436 -15.02 10.94 -11.58
N ILE A 437 -16.20 10.97 -10.98
CA ILE A 437 -16.69 12.14 -10.23
C ILE A 437 -15.72 12.48 -9.08
N GLU A 438 -15.33 11.48 -8.29
CA GLU A 438 -14.40 11.68 -7.17
C GLU A 438 -13.03 12.17 -7.65
N ILE A 439 -12.49 11.63 -8.74
CA ILE A 439 -11.22 12.09 -9.35
C ILE A 439 -11.34 13.56 -9.77
N LEU A 440 -12.44 13.95 -10.40
CA LEU A 440 -12.66 15.34 -10.82
C LEU A 440 -12.75 16.28 -9.61
N LEU A 441 -13.40 15.85 -8.52
CA LEU A 441 -13.62 16.68 -7.34
C LEU A 441 -12.41 16.76 -6.40
N VAL A 442 -11.73 15.63 -6.18
CA VAL A 442 -10.73 15.44 -5.11
C VAL A 442 -9.32 15.18 -5.66
N GLY A 443 -9.18 14.96 -6.97
CA GLY A 443 -7.91 14.66 -7.61
C GLY A 443 -7.46 13.23 -7.36
N ILE A 444 -6.14 13.00 -7.36
CA ILE A 444 -5.57 11.64 -7.34
C ILE A 444 -5.92 10.83 -6.09
N TRP A 445 -6.16 11.52 -4.97
CA TRP A 445 -6.52 10.88 -3.70
C TRP A 445 -7.89 10.20 -3.75
N ALA A 446 -8.71 10.49 -4.75
CA ALA A 446 -9.94 9.76 -5.03
C ALA A 446 -9.70 8.26 -5.27
N ILE A 447 -8.60 7.86 -5.89
CA ILE A 447 -8.38 6.44 -6.23
C ILE A 447 -8.21 5.55 -4.99
N PRO A 448 -7.29 5.84 -4.04
CA PRO A 448 -7.20 5.07 -2.80
C PRO A 448 -8.46 5.22 -1.95
N LEU A 449 -9.10 6.39 -1.95
CA LEU A 449 -10.34 6.64 -1.22
C LEU A 449 -11.50 5.77 -1.73
N TRP A 450 -11.75 5.79 -3.04
CA TRP A 450 -12.76 4.97 -3.71
C TRP A 450 -12.51 3.48 -3.49
N THR A 451 -11.24 3.07 -3.61
CA THR A 451 -10.83 1.68 -3.40
C THR A 451 -11.13 1.24 -1.97
N LEU A 452 -10.79 2.06 -0.98
CA LEU A 452 -11.10 1.81 0.43
C LEU A 452 -12.61 1.76 0.66
N GLN A 453 -13.38 2.65 0.02
CA GLN A 453 -14.84 2.63 0.07
C GLN A 453 -15.41 1.30 -0.44
N MET A 454 -14.96 0.81 -1.61
CA MET A 454 -15.41 -0.49 -2.15
C MET A 454 -15.07 -1.66 -1.22
N ILE A 455 -13.85 -1.67 -0.67
CA ILE A 455 -13.40 -2.74 0.24
C ILE A 455 -14.22 -2.73 1.53
N LEU A 456 -14.41 -1.56 2.15
CA LEU A 456 -15.13 -1.42 3.41
C LEU A 456 -16.58 -1.89 3.28
N GLN A 457 -17.25 -1.58 2.18
CA GLN A 457 -18.62 -2.03 1.93
C GLN A 457 -18.75 -3.55 1.88
N ILE A 458 -17.81 -4.24 1.21
CA ILE A 458 -17.77 -5.71 1.14
C ILE A 458 -17.47 -6.29 2.52
N MET A 459 -16.47 -5.73 3.22
CA MET A 459 -16.07 -6.17 4.54
C MET A 459 -17.22 -6.04 5.56
N PHE A 460 -17.92 -4.91 5.57
CA PHE A 460 -19.05 -4.70 6.48
C PHE A 460 -20.17 -5.71 6.25
N GLN A 461 -20.53 -5.99 5.00
CA GLN A 461 -21.62 -6.91 4.69
C GLN A 461 -21.23 -8.38 4.87
N ALA A 462 -20.19 -8.85 4.16
CA ALA A 462 -19.86 -10.27 4.14
C ALA A 462 -19.12 -10.71 5.41
N SER A 463 -18.20 -9.88 5.90
CA SER A 463 -17.27 -10.29 6.95
C SER A 463 -17.74 -9.91 8.35
N ILE A 464 -18.26 -8.69 8.52
CA ILE A 464 -18.73 -8.21 9.83
C ILE A 464 -20.16 -8.68 10.11
N ILE A 465 -21.14 -8.29 9.29
CA ILE A 465 -22.55 -8.65 9.54
C ILE A 465 -22.74 -10.17 9.49
N ASN A 466 -22.39 -10.80 8.37
CA ASN A 466 -22.64 -12.24 8.21
C ASN A 466 -21.58 -13.11 8.88
N GLY A 467 -20.32 -12.65 8.93
CA GLY A 467 -19.25 -13.38 9.61
C GLY A 467 -19.29 -13.21 11.12
N LEU A 468 -18.95 -12.02 11.64
CA LEU A 468 -18.92 -11.79 13.09
C LEU A 468 -20.32 -11.93 13.71
N GLY A 469 -21.36 -11.47 13.04
CA GLY A 469 -22.74 -11.62 13.53
C GLY A 469 -23.21 -13.06 13.67
N HIS A 470 -22.52 -14.07 13.11
CA HIS A 470 -22.81 -15.51 13.36
C HIS A 470 -21.71 -16.24 14.14
N TYR A 471 -20.72 -15.51 14.66
CA TYR A 471 -19.55 -16.09 15.31
C TYR A 471 -19.33 -15.58 16.73
N LEU A 472 -19.51 -14.28 16.96
CA LEU A 472 -19.14 -13.63 18.22
C LEU A 472 -20.15 -12.53 18.61
N GLY A 473 -20.46 -12.48 19.90
CA GLY A 473 -21.21 -11.39 20.50
C GLY A 473 -22.09 -11.88 21.65
N TYR A 474 -23.06 -11.06 22.04
CA TYR A 474 -24.06 -11.44 23.04
C TYR A 474 -25.37 -11.89 22.39
N ARG A 475 -26.19 -12.65 23.12
CA ARG A 475 -27.50 -13.10 22.63
C ARG A 475 -28.60 -12.69 23.60
N ASN A 476 -29.59 -12.01 23.06
CA ASN A 476 -30.81 -11.71 23.79
C ASN A 476 -31.82 -12.84 23.68
N PHE A 477 -31.86 -13.50 22.51
CA PHE A 477 -32.83 -14.52 22.15
C PHE A 477 -32.16 -15.84 21.80
N GLU A 478 -32.83 -16.92 22.14
CA GLU A 478 -32.46 -18.26 21.70
C GLU A 478 -33.02 -18.51 20.30
N THR A 479 -32.25 -18.15 19.28
CA THR A 479 -32.51 -18.50 17.88
C THR A 479 -31.97 -19.90 17.56
N LYS A 480 -32.48 -20.52 16.50
CA LYS A 480 -32.00 -21.84 16.01
C LYS A 480 -30.62 -21.78 15.35
N ASP A 481 -30.24 -20.59 14.90
CA ASP A 481 -28.94 -20.28 14.31
C ASP A 481 -27.91 -19.82 15.36
N LYS A 482 -26.69 -19.58 14.90
CA LYS A 482 -25.57 -19.05 15.68
C LYS A 482 -25.47 -17.52 15.61
N SER A 483 -26.55 -16.79 15.34
CA SER A 483 -26.51 -15.31 15.31
C SER A 483 -26.21 -14.69 16.69
N HIS A 484 -25.48 -13.59 16.71
CA HIS A 484 -25.08 -12.84 17.90
C HIS A 484 -25.21 -11.34 17.62
N ASN A 485 -25.62 -10.57 18.62
CA ASN A 485 -25.47 -9.13 18.59
C ASN A 485 -23.99 -8.79 18.83
N ILE A 486 -23.37 -8.10 17.87
CA ILE A 486 -21.94 -7.77 17.90
C ILE A 486 -21.66 -6.73 18.99
N THR A 487 -22.45 -5.64 19.02
CA THR A 487 -22.37 -4.59 20.04
C THR A 487 -23.77 -4.04 20.34
N SER A 488 -23.95 -3.42 21.51
CA SER A 488 -25.20 -2.73 21.85
C SER A 488 -25.33 -1.35 21.18
N PHE A 489 -24.26 -0.84 20.55
CA PHE A 489 -24.24 0.46 19.90
C PHE A 489 -24.30 0.29 18.38
N GLY A 490 -25.52 0.10 17.87
CA GLY A 490 -25.78 -0.10 16.45
C GLY A 490 -25.64 1.17 15.61
N LEU A 491 -24.42 1.70 15.52
CA LEU A 491 -24.09 2.99 14.90
C LEU A 491 -23.30 2.86 13.59
N LEU A 492 -22.34 1.93 13.52
CA LEU A 492 -21.35 1.85 12.44
C LEU A 492 -21.91 1.20 11.18
N ILE A 493 -22.70 0.15 11.35
CA ILE A 493 -23.36 -0.61 10.27
C ILE A 493 -24.88 -0.48 10.35
N ALA A 494 -25.33 0.72 10.73
CA ALA A 494 -26.72 1.12 10.68
C ALA A 494 -27.71 0.27 11.52
N GLY A 495 -27.25 -0.35 12.60
CA GLY A 495 -28.06 -1.19 13.49
C GLY A 495 -28.00 -2.68 13.17
N GLU A 496 -27.35 -3.07 12.07
CA GLU A 496 -27.10 -4.46 11.69
C GLU A 496 -26.17 -5.19 12.71
N GLU A 497 -25.54 -4.44 13.63
CA GLU A 497 -24.83 -4.99 14.79
C GLU A 497 -25.73 -5.83 15.69
N LEU A 498 -27.04 -5.57 15.69
CA LEU A 498 -28.04 -6.24 16.52
C LEU A 498 -28.60 -7.48 15.82
N HIS A 499 -27.70 -8.34 15.34
CA HIS A 499 -28.00 -9.44 14.42
C HIS A 499 -28.83 -10.57 15.05
N ASN A 500 -28.60 -10.93 16.31
CA ASN A 500 -29.41 -11.93 17.02
C ASN A 500 -30.86 -11.46 17.22
N ASN A 501 -31.05 -10.17 17.51
CA ASN A 501 -32.38 -9.59 17.61
C ASN A 501 -33.12 -9.64 16.26
N HIS A 502 -32.38 -9.33 15.18
CA HIS A 502 -32.89 -9.39 13.82
C HIS A 502 -33.28 -10.82 13.42
N HIS A 503 -32.42 -11.82 13.64
CA HIS A 503 -32.71 -13.23 13.31
C HIS A 503 -33.91 -13.80 14.06
N GLN A 504 -34.15 -13.35 15.29
CA GLN A 504 -35.36 -13.70 16.03
C GLN A 504 -36.63 -13.07 15.42
N TYR A 505 -36.55 -11.80 15.00
CA TYR A 505 -37.70 -11.03 14.51
C TYR A 505 -37.41 -10.35 13.16
N PRO A 506 -37.22 -11.11 12.06
CA PRO A 506 -36.73 -10.57 10.80
C PRO A 506 -37.69 -9.56 10.15
N ALA A 507 -38.99 -9.69 10.39
CA ALA A 507 -40.01 -8.76 9.89
C ALA A 507 -40.10 -7.43 10.68
N SER A 508 -39.28 -7.25 11.73
CA SER A 508 -39.27 -6.01 12.52
C SER A 508 -38.49 -4.90 11.80
N ALA A 509 -39.02 -3.67 11.81
CA ALA A 509 -38.30 -2.50 11.31
C ALA A 509 -37.27 -1.95 12.33
N LYS A 510 -37.36 -2.39 13.58
CA LYS A 510 -36.49 -1.99 14.71
C LYS A 510 -35.74 -3.23 15.21
N PHE A 511 -34.42 -3.16 15.24
CA PHE A 511 -33.56 -4.26 15.72
C PHE A 511 -33.19 -4.13 17.20
N SER A 512 -33.28 -2.93 17.79
CA SER A 512 -33.09 -2.76 19.24
C SER A 512 -34.34 -3.12 20.06
N PHE A 513 -34.16 -3.97 21.07
CA PHE A 513 -35.22 -4.42 21.98
C PHE A 513 -35.04 -3.87 23.39
N TYR A 514 -33.80 -3.74 23.88
CA TYR A 514 -33.50 -3.25 25.22
C TYR A 514 -33.15 -1.75 25.23
N SER A 515 -33.27 -1.11 26.39
CA SER A 515 -33.05 0.34 26.54
C SER A 515 -31.58 0.74 26.38
N ASN A 516 -30.65 -0.18 26.59
CA ASN A 516 -29.21 0.02 26.38
C ASN A 516 -28.78 -0.27 24.93
N GLU A 517 -29.71 -0.66 24.04
CA GLU A 517 -29.41 -0.93 22.65
C GLU A 517 -29.78 0.27 21.77
N VAL A 518 -28.83 0.67 20.92
CA VAL A 518 -29.02 1.74 19.93
C VAL A 518 -29.14 1.12 18.55
N ASP A 519 -30.16 1.53 17.80
CA ASP A 519 -30.35 1.16 16.40
C ASP A 519 -30.49 2.44 15.59
N ILE A 520 -29.41 2.89 14.95
CA ILE A 520 -29.44 4.13 14.18
C ILE A 520 -30.31 4.00 12.92
N GLY A 521 -30.39 2.81 12.31
CA GLY A 521 -31.29 2.55 11.19
C GLY A 521 -32.75 2.81 11.57
N TRP A 522 -33.15 2.43 12.78
CA TRP A 522 -34.48 2.76 13.33
C TRP A 522 -34.69 4.26 13.51
N ILE A 523 -33.68 5.00 13.96
CA ILE A 523 -33.75 6.46 14.07
C ILE A 523 -33.99 7.09 12.68
N TYR A 524 -33.27 6.67 11.64
CA TYR A 524 -33.51 7.14 10.26
C TYR A 524 -34.93 6.81 9.77
N ILE A 525 -35.43 5.60 10.03
CA ILE A 525 -36.80 5.22 9.68
C ILE A 525 -37.83 6.12 10.39
N LEU A 526 -37.62 6.43 11.66
CA LEU A 526 -38.50 7.34 12.41
C LEU A 526 -38.47 8.77 11.87
N LEU A 527 -37.30 9.28 11.51
CA LEU A 527 -37.16 10.60 10.89
C LEU A 527 -37.91 10.66 9.55
N LEU A 528 -37.71 9.67 8.67
CA LEU A 528 -38.42 9.59 7.40
C LEU A 528 -39.94 9.41 7.59
N LYS A 529 -40.36 8.65 8.61
CA LYS A 529 -41.78 8.52 8.96
C LYS A 529 -42.38 9.85 9.41
N LYS A 530 -41.67 10.62 10.25
CA LYS A 530 -42.09 11.95 10.70
C LYS A 530 -42.30 12.91 9.51
N LEU A 531 -41.49 12.77 8.46
CA LEU A 531 -41.61 13.53 7.21
C LEU A 531 -42.67 12.98 6.24
N GLY A 532 -43.41 11.93 6.60
CA GLY A 532 -44.38 11.28 5.70
C GLY A 532 -43.75 10.45 4.59
N LEU A 533 -42.43 10.21 4.65
CA LEU A 533 -41.65 9.52 3.62
C LEU A 533 -41.45 8.01 3.91
N ALA A 534 -41.90 7.52 5.06
CA ALA A 534 -41.86 6.11 5.42
C ALA A 534 -43.15 5.66 6.13
N ARG A 535 -43.61 4.44 5.81
CA ARG A 535 -44.71 3.75 6.49
C ARG A 535 -44.25 2.39 6.99
N ILE A 536 -44.31 2.19 8.30
CA ILE A 536 -43.96 0.93 8.94
C ILE A 536 -45.17 -0.01 8.84
N LYS A 537 -44.98 -1.22 8.34
CA LYS A 537 -46.09 -2.16 8.08
C LYS A 537 -46.58 -2.85 9.34
N LEU A 538 -45.66 -3.35 10.15
CA LEU A 538 -45.97 -4.03 11.42
C LEU A 538 -45.61 -3.09 12.57
N LYS A 539 -46.45 -3.03 13.61
CA LYS A 539 -46.02 -2.35 14.84
C LYS A 539 -44.73 -3.05 15.29
N PRO A 540 -43.64 -2.30 15.58
CA PRO A 540 -42.49 -2.88 16.26
C PRO A 540 -43.02 -3.63 17.48
N LEU A 541 -42.49 -4.82 17.78
CA LEU A 541 -42.81 -5.53 19.02
C LEU A 541 -42.20 -4.77 20.21
N ALA A 542 -42.71 -3.57 20.46
CA ALA A 542 -42.43 -2.78 21.64
C ALA A 542 -43.30 -3.35 22.74
N LYS A 543 -42.67 -4.13 23.64
CA LYS A 543 -43.26 -5.01 24.66
C LYS A 543 -43.59 -6.42 24.18
N ALA A 544 -42.58 -7.21 23.81
CA ALA A 544 -42.64 -8.59 24.27
C ALA A 544 -42.62 -8.53 25.80
N ASN A 545 -43.64 -9.07 26.47
CA ASN A 545 -43.61 -9.24 27.93
C ASN A 545 -42.30 -9.97 28.29
N LEU A 546 -41.37 -9.25 28.91
CA LEU A 546 -40.10 -9.76 29.42
C LEU A 546 -40.34 -10.60 30.70
N GLU A 547 -41.26 -11.55 30.67
CA GLU A 547 -41.32 -12.58 31.73
C GLU A 547 -40.26 -13.68 31.53
N PHE A 548 -39.60 -13.73 30.38
CA PHE A 548 -38.49 -14.65 30.11
C PHE A 548 -37.12 -14.01 30.40
N LYS A 549 -36.79 -13.79 31.68
CA LYS A 549 -35.42 -13.95 32.25
C LYS A 549 -35.43 -13.65 33.75
N LYS A 550 -35.96 -14.59 34.54
CA LYS A 550 -35.59 -14.78 35.96
C LYS A 550 -34.72 -16.02 36.20
N TYR A 551 -34.30 -16.71 35.13
CA TYR A 551 -33.53 -17.96 35.21
C TYR A 551 -32.24 -17.90 34.38
N ARG A 552 -31.27 -17.06 34.79
CA ARG A 552 -29.86 -17.27 34.41
C ARG A 552 -28.83 -16.51 35.28
N LEU A 553 -29.07 -16.47 36.59
CA LEU A 553 -28.06 -16.03 37.58
C LEU A 553 -27.96 -17.00 38.78
N LYS A 554 -28.37 -18.26 38.58
CA LYS A 554 -28.01 -19.38 39.44
C LYS A 554 -27.53 -20.47 38.51
N GLU A 555 -26.33 -20.99 38.77
CA GLU A 555 -25.57 -21.97 37.96
C GLU A 555 -24.77 -21.33 36.82
N GLU A 556 -23.66 -20.68 37.17
CA GLU A 556 -22.29 -21.25 37.09
C GLU A 556 -21.31 -20.37 37.86
#